data_AF-A0A519V0S6-F1
#
_entry.id   AF-A0A519V0S6-F1
#
_cell.length_a   1.000
_cell.length_b   1.000
_cell.length_c   1.000
_cell.angle_alpha   90.00
_cell.angle_beta   90.00
_cell.angle_gamma   90.00
#
_symmetry.space_group_name_H-M   'P 1'
#
loop_
_entity.id
_entity.type
_entity.pdbx_description
1 polymer ?
#
loop_
_entity_poly.entity_id
_entity_poly.type
_entity_poly.pdbx_seq_one_letter_code
_entity_poly.pdbx_strand_id
1 'polypeptide(L)'
;MKKKSLKPVEGRPEPSSNFVKELAERFMPLQILKFGEISSIKNSCTSFSPQQTSSNLHYYLLMVIEGTTRIEHGVQDYVNTHFNHGKITILVHSLESVNTAIAGNNRFFITVFNTGIQLYSHDGTLNLFPEYILDKKISFEKARKHLYHRIPMAQGFLDGAGECFSNEKFNVCVFMLHQVVEQSCIAMIRVFMAYRSDIHHLGRLLDICACFSEQPRELLLGTPENRRLFEKLMNSYSHARYK
;
A
#
# COMPACT_ATOMS: atom_id res chain seq x y z
N MET A 1 8.27 -15.53 -31.63
CA MET A 1 8.11 -16.67 -30.70
C MET A 1 6.79 -16.52 -29.97
N LYS A 2 5.92 -17.54 -29.99
CA LYS A 2 4.58 -17.50 -29.40
C LYS A 2 4.69 -17.28 -27.89
N LYS A 3 4.08 -16.20 -27.37
CA LYS A 3 3.95 -15.92 -25.93
C LYS A 3 3.32 -17.15 -25.26
N LYS A 4 4.00 -17.71 -24.25
CA LYS A 4 3.34 -18.58 -23.27
C LYS A 4 2.37 -17.67 -22.53
N SER A 5 1.10 -17.70 -22.93
CA SER A 5 0.00 -17.21 -22.12
C SER A 5 0.14 -17.88 -20.76
N LEU A 6 0.47 -17.10 -19.73
CA LEU A 6 0.13 -17.46 -18.37
C LEU A 6 -1.39 -17.49 -18.38
N LYS A 7 -1.95 -18.70 -18.49
CA LYS A 7 -3.38 -18.92 -18.29
C LYS A 7 -3.77 -18.23 -16.97
N PRO A 8 -4.95 -17.60 -16.88
CA PRO A 8 -5.52 -17.27 -15.58
C PRO A 8 -5.43 -18.53 -14.73
N VAL A 9 -4.76 -18.44 -13.58
CA VAL A 9 -4.77 -19.55 -12.62
C VAL A 9 -6.21 -19.66 -12.16
N GLU A 10 -6.91 -20.69 -12.65
CA GLU A 10 -8.30 -20.97 -12.35
C GLU A 10 -8.52 -20.93 -10.83
N GLY A 11 -9.52 -20.15 -10.38
CA GLY A 11 -10.04 -20.20 -9.01
C GLY A 11 -9.62 -19.10 -8.04
N ARG A 12 -8.94 -18.02 -8.46
CA ARG A 12 -8.77 -16.85 -7.58
C ARG A 12 -10.01 -15.96 -7.59
N PRO A 13 -10.59 -15.59 -6.44
CA PRO A 13 -11.64 -14.58 -6.39
C PRO A 13 -11.02 -13.27 -6.89
N GLU A 14 -11.53 -12.74 -7.99
CA GLU A 14 -11.24 -11.37 -8.37
C GLU A 14 -12.06 -10.44 -7.47
N PRO A 15 -11.63 -9.19 -7.21
CA PRO A 15 -12.58 -8.20 -6.70
C PRO A 15 -13.80 -8.25 -7.62
N SER A 16 -15.00 -8.36 -7.02
CA SER A 16 -16.21 -8.67 -7.79
C SER A 16 -16.27 -7.76 -9.01
N SER A 17 -16.49 -8.33 -10.20
CA SER A 17 -16.52 -7.55 -11.45
C SER A 17 -17.48 -6.36 -11.36
N ASN A 18 -18.50 -6.48 -10.50
CA ASN A 18 -19.47 -5.43 -10.21
C ASN A 18 -18.85 -4.24 -9.47
N PHE A 19 -17.99 -4.47 -8.47
CA PHE A 19 -17.34 -3.38 -7.74
C PHE A 19 -16.33 -2.62 -8.62
N VAL A 20 -15.62 -3.32 -9.51
CA VAL A 20 -14.75 -2.67 -10.49
C VAL A 20 -15.54 -1.78 -11.45
N LYS A 21 -16.73 -2.22 -11.89
CA LYS A 21 -17.64 -1.39 -12.70
C LYS A 21 -18.13 -0.15 -11.95
N GLU A 22 -18.50 -0.30 -10.68
CA GLU A 22 -18.91 0.81 -9.84
C GLU A 22 -17.81 1.87 -9.67
N LEU A 23 -16.56 1.43 -9.47
CA LEU A 23 -15.40 2.33 -9.47
C LEU A 23 -15.22 3.02 -10.82
N ALA A 24 -15.43 2.30 -11.92
CA ALA A 24 -15.30 2.85 -13.26
C ALA A 24 -16.36 3.92 -13.57
N GLU A 25 -17.61 3.66 -13.20
CA GLU A 25 -18.73 4.60 -13.38
C GLU A 25 -18.53 5.88 -12.55
N ARG A 26 -18.02 5.75 -11.32
CA ARG A 26 -17.88 6.88 -10.40
C ARG A 26 -16.66 7.75 -10.67
N PHE A 27 -15.52 7.13 -10.94
CA PHE A 27 -14.23 7.83 -11.02
C PHE A 27 -13.70 7.97 -12.44
N MET A 28 -14.35 7.37 -13.43
CA MET A 28 -13.98 7.41 -14.86
C MET A 28 -12.48 7.19 -15.10
N PRO A 29 -11.87 6.13 -14.53
CA PRO A 29 -10.46 5.86 -14.74
C PRO A 29 -10.22 5.44 -16.19
N LEU A 30 -9.00 5.62 -16.66
CA LEU A 30 -8.55 5.03 -17.92
C LEU A 30 -8.38 3.52 -17.75
N GLN A 31 -7.81 3.11 -16.61
CA GLN A 31 -7.44 1.71 -16.34
C GLN A 31 -7.49 1.41 -14.83
N ILE A 32 -7.81 0.16 -14.50
CA ILE A 32 -7.65 -0.38 -13.14
C ILE A 32 -6.85 -1.68 -13.26
N LEU A 33 -5.71 -1.76 -12.57
CA LEU A 33 -4.86 -2.94 -12.53
C LEU A 33 -4.78 -3.51 -11.11
N LYS A 34 -4.96 -4.81 -10.96
CA LYS A 34 -4.63 -5.55 -9.72
C LYS A 34 -3.15 -5.92 -9.76
N PHE A 35 -2.39 -5.44 -8.78
CA PHE A 35 -0.96 -5.77 -8.67
C PHE A 35 -0.62 -6.66 -7.47
N GLY A 36 -1.59 -6.93 -6.61
CA GLY A 36 -1.40 -7.81 -5.46
C GLY A 36 -2.72 -8.30 -4.91
N GLU A 37 -2.66 -9.45 -4.25
CA GLU A 37 -3.77 -10.06 -3.52
C GLU A 37 -3.18 -10.91 -2.41
N ILE A 38 -3.64 -10.70 -1.19
CA ILE A 38 -3.28 -11.48 -0.02
C ILE A 38 -4.55 -12.09 0.54
N SER A 39 -4.57 -13.40 0.66
CA SER A 39 -5.68 -14.14 1.28
C SER A 39 -5.15 -15.01 2.41
N SER A 40 -5.84 -14.98 3.53
CA SER A 40 -5.57 -15.82 4.69
C SER A 40 -6.88 -16.40 5.20
N ILE A 41 -6.90 -17.71 5.41
CA ILE A 41 -8.05 -18.42 5.97
C ILE A 41 -7.64 -18.91 7.36
N LYS A 42 -8.29 -18.41 8.41
CA LYS A 42 -8.13 -18.91 9.77
C LYS A 42 -9.31 -19.80 10.10
N ASN A 43 -9.02 -21.07 10.36
CA ASN A 43 -10.00 -22.03 10.86
C ASN A 43 -9.79 -22.18 12.37
N SER A 44 -10.84 -22.00 13.13
CA SER A 44 -10.87 -22.36 14.55
C SER A 44 -11.93 -23.41 14.76
N CYS A 45 -11.55 -24.49 15.42
CA CYS A 45 -12.44 -25.54 15.86
C CYS A 45 -12.10 -25.79 17.32
N THR A 46 -13.05 -25.50 18.20
CA THR A 46 -12.89 -25.78 19.63
C THR A 46 -14.03 -26.68 20.07
N SER A 47 -13.82 -27.46 21.12
CA SER A 47 -14.88 -28.30 21.70
C SER A 47 -16.07 -27.49 22.23
N PHE A 48 -15.93 -26.17 22.31
CA PHE A 48 -16.89 -25.24 22.90
C PHE A 48 -17.52 -24.28 21.89
N SER A 49 -17.14 -24.35 20.61
CA SER A 49 -17.68 -23.47 19.56
C SER A 49 -17.63 -24.16 18.20
N PRO A 50 -18.68 -24.05 17.36
CA PRO A 50 -18.68 -24.62 16.03
C PRO A 50 -17.51 -24.08 15.19
N GLN A 51 -17.11 -24.84 14.18
CA GLN A 51 -16.01 -24.46 13.29
C GLN A 51 -16.27 -23.06 12.71
N GLN A 52 -15.42 -22.11 13.05
CA GLN A 52 -15.45 -20.75 12.52
C GLN A 52 -14.30 -20.57 11.54
N THR A 53 -14.64 -20.17 10.31
CA THR A 53 -13.70 -19.79 9.28
C THR A 53 -13.74 -18.28 9.11
N SER A 54 -12.63 -17.59 9.42
CA SER A 54 -12.46 -16.19 9.07
C SER A 54 -11.53 -16.08 7.87
N SER A 55 -12.03 -15.47 6.80
CA SER A 55 -11.24 -15.13 5.61
C SER A 55 -10.83 -13.66 5.71
N ASN A 56 -9.53 -13.40 5.66
CA ASN A 56 -8.99 -12.07 5.44
C ASN A 56 -8.51 -12.00 4.00
N LEU A 57 -9.13 -11.11 3.22
CA LEU A 57 -8.81 -10.87 1.82
C LEU A 57 -8.42 -9.41 1.64
N HIS A 58 -7.25 -9.17 1.04
CA HIS A 58 -6.72 -7.83 0.82
C HIS A 58 -6.24 -7.71 -0.63
N TYR A 59 -6.91 -6.88 -1.42
CA TYR A 59 -6.52 -6.57 -2.80
C TYR A 59 -5.71 -5.28 -2.90
N TYR A 60 -4.80 -5.25 -3.86
CA TYR A 60 -3.97 -4.10 -4.17
C TYR A 60 -4.20 -3.66 -5.60
N LEU A 61 -4.74 -2.45 -5.76
CA LEU A 61 -5.17 -1.90 -7.04
C LEU A 61 -4.40 -0.63 -7.39
N LEU A 62 -4.04 -0.49 -8.67
CA LEU A 62 -3.58 0.75 -9.28
C LEU A 62 -4.69 1.27 -10.19
N MET A 63 -5.22 2.43 -9.87
CA MET A 63 -6.16 3.16 -10.72
C MET A 63 -5.41 4.25 -11.49
N VAL A 64 -5.50 4.21 -12.81
CA VAL A 64 -4.90 5.21 -13.69
C VAL A 64 -5.99 6.12 -14.22
N ILE A 65 -5.84 7.42 -14.02
CA ILE A 65 -6.81 8.43 -14.45
C ILE A 65 -6.19 9.41 -15.44
N GLU A 66 -7.05 10.14 -16.14
CA GLU A 66 -6.65 11.33 -16.88
C GLU A 66 -6.61 12.55 -15.94
N GLY A 67 -5.65 13.47 -16.15
CA GLY A 67 -5.56 14.70 -15.35
C GLY A 67 -4.86 14.54 -14.00
N THR A 68 -5.34 15.23 -12.96
CA THR A 68 -4.60 15.37 -11.67
C THR A 68 -5.03 14.35 -10.60
N THR A 69 -4.08 13.91 -9.76
CA THR A 69 -4.24 12.85 -8.76
C THR A 69 -4.93 13.27 -7.44
N ARG A 70 -5.69 14.38 -7.44
CA ARG A 70 -6.29 14.94 -6.22
C ARG A 70 -7.42 14.10 -5.60
N ILE A 71 -7.78 12.99 -6.23
CA ILE A 71 -8.90 12.13 -5.81
C ILE A 71 -8.46 10.92 -4.97
N GLU A 72 -7.16 10.69 -4.74
CA GLU A 72 -6.66 9.46 -4.10
C GLU A 72 -7.35 9.16 -2.76
N HIS A 73 -7.46 10.17 -1.88
CA HIS A 73 -8.15 10.03 -0.60
C HIS A 73 -9.63 9.68 -0.79
N GLY A 74 -10.34 10.40 -1.66
CA GLY A 74 -11.75 10.14 -1.93
C GLY A 74 -12.01 8.75 -2.53
N VAL A 75 -11.12 8.26 -3.39
CA VAL A 75 -11.20 6.91 -3.96
C VAL A 75 -10.97 5.86 -2.87
N GLN A 76 -9.94 6.01 -2.04
CA GLN A 76 -9.67 5.07 -0.96
C GLN A 76 -10.80 5.05 0.09
N ASP A 77 -11.36 6.21 0.45
CA ASP A 77 -12.47 6.32 1.41
C ASP A 77 -13.76 5.70 0.84
N TYR A 78 -14.04 5.94 -0.44
CA TYR A 78 -15.15 5.29 -1.13
C TYR A 78 -15.03 3.77 -1.06
N VAL A 79 -13.85 3.26 -1.39
CA VAL A 79 -13.54 1.84 -1.37
C VAL A 79 -13.71 1.24 0.03
N ASN A 80 -13.20 1.91 1.07
CA ASN A 80 -13.34 1.46 2.46
C ASN A 80 -14.82 1.40 2.91
N THR A 81 -15.67 2.25 2.34
CA THR A 81 -17.09 2.34 2.72
C THR A 81 -17.97 1.33 1.97
N HIS A 82 -17.67 1.08 0.68
CA HIS A 82 -18.56 0.32 -0.21
C HIS A 82 -18.10 -1.13 -0.43
N PHE A 83 -16.82 -1.45 -0.15
CA PHE A 83 -16.31 -2.81 -0.27
C PHE A 83 -16.29 -3.52 1.10
N ASN A 84 -17.27 -4.40 1.33
CA ASN A 84 -17.44 -5.14 2.58
C ASN A 84 -16.92 -6.59 2.55
N HIS A 85 -16.41 -7.07 1.41
CA HIS A 85 -15.95 -8.45 1.23
C HIS A 85 -14.46 -8.66 1.57
N GLY A 86 -13.82 -7.66 2.17
CA GLY A 86 -12.40 -7.66 2.49
C GLY A 86 -11.84 -6.25 2.53
N LYS A 87 -10.55 -6.12 2.25
CA LYS A 87 -9.84 -4.84 2.21
C LYS A 87 -9.31 -4.58 0.80
N ILE A 88 -9.30 -3.31 0.41
CA ILE A 88 -8.67 -2.88 -0.83
C ILE A 88 -7.75 -1.70 -0.50
N THR A 89 -6.48 -1.81 -0.87
CA THR A 89 -5.57 -0.67 -0.93
C THR A 89 -5.47 -0.24 -2.38
N ILE A 90 -5.92 0.99 -2.66
CA ILE A 90 -5.94 1.53 -4.01
C ILE A 90 -4.99 2.73 -4.11
N LEU A 91 -4.11 2.68 -5.11
CA LEU A 91 -3.18 3.73 -5.46
C LEU A 91 -3.69 4.42 -6.72
N VAL A 92 -3.77 5.74 -6.72
CA VAL A 92 -4.31 6.50 -7.86
C VAL A 92 -3.22 7.36 -8.47
N HIS A 93 -2.98 7.20 -9.77
CA HIS A 93 -1.97 7.96 -10.50
C HIS A 93 -2.51 8.47 -11.83
N SER A 94 -2.01 9.63 -12.28
CA SER A 94 -2.32 10.11 -13.62
C SER A 94 -1.52 9.34 -14.66
N LEU A 95 -2.07 9.17 -15.86
CA LEU A 95 -1.35 8.54 -16.97
C LEU A 95 0.03 9.19 -17.22
N GLU A 96 0.10 10.52 -17.15
CA GLU A 96 1.34 11.28 -17.30
C GLU A 96 2.38 10.91 -16.22
N SER A 97 1.95 10.82 -14.95
CA SER A 97 2.83 10.46 -13.83
C SER A 97 3.35 9.03 -13.96
N VAL A 98 2.49 8.10 -14.41
CA VAL A 98 2.86 6.72 -14.70
C VAL A 98 3.91 6.66 -15.82
N ASN A 99 3.65 7.33 -16.94
CA ASN A 99 4.55 7.35 -18.10
C ASN A 99 5.92 7.94 -17.73
N THR A 100 5.91 9.05 -17.00
CA THR A 100 7.14 9.68 -16.48
C THR A 100 7.90 8.73 -15.56
N ALA A 101 7.20 8.02 -14.67
CA ALA A 101 7.84 7.07 -13.76
C ALA A 101 8.43 5.87 -14.51
N ILE A 102 7.72 5.32 -15.51
CA ILE A 102 8.22 4.24 -16.37
C ILE A 102 9.46 4.68 -17.14
N ALA A 103 9.41 5.83 -17.83
CA ALA A 103 10.55 6.40 -18.53
C ALA A 103 11.74 6.65 -17.59
N GLY A 104 11.45 7.02 -16.35
CA GLY A 104 12.43 7.16 -15.28
C GLY A 104 12.95 5.85 -14.70
N ASN A 105 12.64 4.66 -15.24
CA ASN A 105 13.02 3.36 -14.67
C ASN A 105 12.48 3.15 -13.23
N ASN A 106 11.21 3.47 -12.99
CA ASN A 106 10.54 3.17 -11.73
C ASN A 106 10.07 1.71 -11.71
N ARG A 107 10.64 0.90 -10.80
CA ARG A 107 10.34 -0.53 -10.69
C ARG A 107 8.88 -0.83 -10.38
N PHE A 108 8.20 -0.01 -9.57
CA PHE A 108 6.79 -0.24 -9.23
C PHE A 108 5.95 -0.29 -10.50
N PHE A 109 5.89 0.83 -11.24
CA PHE A 109 5.04 0.93 -12.43
C PHE A 109 5.46 -0.06 -13.52
N ILE A 110 6.76 -0.22 -13.79
CA ILE A 110 7.23 -1.23 -14.76
C ILE A 110 6.74 -2.64 -14.38
N THR A 111 6.84 -3.01 -13.10
CA THR A 111 6.41 -4.34 -12.64
C THR A 111 4.89 -4.49 -12.74
N VAL A 112 4.12 -3.49 -12.28
CA VAL A 112 2.65 -3.51 -12.34
C VAL A 112 2.14 -3.63 -13.77
N PHE A 113 2.69 -2.87 -14.70
CA PHE A 113 2.25 -2.92 -16.11
C PHE A 113 2.71 -4.18 -16.84
N ASN A 114 3.83 -4.79 -16.45
CA ASN A 114 4.30 -6.03 -17.06
C ASN A 114 3.61 -7.29 -16.49
N THR A 115 3.16 -7.27 -15.24
CA THR A 115 2.74 -8.48 -14.50
C THR A 115 1.37 -8.39 -13.82
N GLY A 116 0.83 -7.18 -13.68
CA GLY A 116 -0.48 -6.95 -13.08
C GLY A 116 -1.62 -7.47 -13.96
N ILE A 117 -2.77 -7.71 -13.32
CA ILE A 117 -3.99 -8.12 -14.01
C ILE A 117 -4.82 -6.89 -14.28
N GLN A 118 -5.06 -6.58 -15.55
CA GLN A 118 -5.94 -5.47 -15.92
C GLN A 118 -7.40 -5.87 -15.68
N LEU A 119 -8.04 -5.20 -14.71
CA LEU A 119 -9.45 -5.43 -14.35
C LEU A 119 -10.40 -4.56 -15.17
N TYR A 120 -9.93 -3.41 -15.65
CA TYR A 120 -10.73 -2.46 -16.41
C TYR A 120 -9.88 -1.67 -17.42
N SER A 121 -10.48 -1.35 -18.57
CA SER A 121 -9.99 -0.36 -19.54
C SER A 121 -11.16 0.44 -20.10
N HIS A 122 -11.01 1.75 -20.20
CA HIS A 122 -12.03 2.64 -20.77
C HIS A 122 -12.31 2.36 -22.26
N ASP A 123 -11.30 1.90 -23.02
CA ASP A 123 -11.39 1.57 -24.44
C ASP A 123 -11.80 0.11 -24.71
N GLY A 124 -12.07 -0.65 -23.66
CA GLY A 124 -12.41 -2.07 -23.73
C GLY A 124 -11.25 -3.00 -24.09
N THR A 125 -10.04 -2.46 -24.30
CA THR A 125 -8.86 -3.27 -24.65
C THR A 125 -8.13 -3.74 -23.39
N LEU A 126 -7.96 -5.06 -23.26
CA LEU A 126 -7.23 -5.66 -22.15
C LEU A 126 -5.86 -6.16 -22.61
N ASN A 127 -4.83 -5.93 -21.80
CA ASN A 127 -3.47 -6.43 -21.94
C ASN A 127 -2.69 -5.92 -23.18
N LEU A 128 -2.91 -4.67 -23.59
CA LEU A 128 -2.21 -4.05 -24.73
C LEU A 128 -0.90 -3.32 -24.37
N PHE A 129 -0.44 -3.41 -23.12
CA PHE A 129 0.78 -2.70 -22.74
C PHE A 129 2.01 -3.27 -23.46
N PRO A 130 2.92 -2.40 -23.95
CA PRO A 130 4.22 -2.85 -24.39
C PRO A 130 4.98 -3.47 -23.21
N GLU A 131 5.91 -4.37 -23.51
CA GLU A 131 6.81 -4.89 -22.48
C GLU A 131 7.82 -3.79 -22.10
N TYR A 132 7.76 -3.36 -20.84
CA TYR A 132 8.68 -2.35 -20.31
C TYR A 132 9.94 -3.00 -19.77
N ILE A 133 11.10 -2.50 -20.16
CA ILE A 133 12.39 -3.04 -19.72
C ILE A 133 12.80 -2.37 -18.40
N LEU A 134 13.06 -3.19 -17.38
CA LEU A 134 13.59 -2.73 -16.09
C LEU A 134 15.12 -2.83 -16.08
N ASP A 135 15.81 -1.70 -15.94
CA ASP A 135 17.21 -1.69 -15.56
C ASP A 135 17.34 -1.99 -14.05
N LYS A 136 17.76 -3.22 -13.75
CA LYS A 136 17.94 -3.72 -12.37
C LYS A 136 19.06 -2.99 -11.62
N LYS A 137 20.12 -2.53 -12.29
CA LYS A 137 21.22 -1.80 -11.66
C LYS A 137 20.74 -0.42 -11.21
N ILE A 138 20.06 0.31 -12.09
CA ILE A 138 19.47 1.62 -11.75
C ILE A 138 18.43 1.45 -10.62
N SER A 139 17.59 0.42 -10.69
CA SER A 139 16.60 0.14 -9.63
C SER A 139 17.26 -0.14 -8.28
N PHE A 140 18.34 -0.92 -8.25
CA PHE A 140 19.09 -1.22 -7.03
C PHE A 140 19.71 0.04 -6.44
N GLU A 141 20.36 0.86 -7.27
CA GLU A 141 20.99 2.11 -6.84
C GLU A 141 19.98 3.10 -6.24
N LYS A 142 18.78 3.19 -6.83
CA LYS A 142 17.69 4.02 -6.26
C LYS A 142 17.22 3.51 -4.90
N ALA A 143 17.00 2.21 -4.76
CA ALA A 143 16.60 1.61 -3.48
C ALA A 143 17.68 1.87 -2.41
N ARG A 144 18.96 1.67 -2.77
CA ARG A 144 20.11 1.93 -1.89
C ARG A 144 20.16 3.39 -1.43
N LYS A 145 20.01 4.36 -2.35
CA LYS A 145 19.95 5.79 -2.01
C LYS A 145 18.79 6.11 -1.06
N HIS A 146 17.60 5.54 -1.29
CA HIS A 146 16.47 5.74 -0.41
C HIS A 146 16.70 5.16 1.00
N LEU A 147 17.29 3.98 1.10
CA LEU A 147 17.65 3.36 2.38
C LEU A 147 18.63 4.26 3.17
N TYR A 148 19.73 4.67 2.55
CA TYR A 148 20.75 5.51 3.18
C TYR A 148 20.26 6.91 3.53
N HIS A 149 19.23 7.42 2.88
CA HIS A 149 18.62 8.70 3.24
C HIS A 149 17.60 8.56 4.38
N ARG A 150 16.75 7.53 4.35
CA ARG A 150 15.61 7.42 5.27
C ARG A 150 15.96 6.78 6.61
N ILE A 151 16.87 5.81 6.65
CA ILE A 151 17.24 5.16 7.92
C ILE A 151 17.90 6.14 8.90
N PRO A 152 18.85 7.00 8.50
CA PRO A 152 19.39 8.01 9.40
C PRO A 152 18.35 9.02 9.87
N MET A 153 17.38 9.36 9.02
CA MET A 153 16.27 10.25 9.42
C MET A 153 15.40 9.60 10.49
N ALA A 154 15.05 8.31 10.34
CA ALA A 154 14.33 7.57 11.36
C ALA A 154 15.13 7.47 12.66
N GLN A 155 16.45 7.25 12.58
CA GLN A 155 17.33 7.21 13.75
C GLN A 155 17.37 8.55 14.48
N GLY A 156 17.48 9.68 13.76
CA GLY A 156 17.46 11.01 14.38
C GLY A 156 16.15 11.30 15.12
N PHE A 157 15.01 10.85 14.59
CA PHE A 157 13.73 10.92 15.31
C PHE A 157 13.72 10.03 16.55
N LEU A 158 14.36 8.86 16.51
CA LEU A 158 14.43 7.95 17.65
C LEU A 158 15.32 8.54 18.77
N ASP A 159 16.47 9.10 18.41
CA ASP A 159 17.38 9.76 19.35
C ASP A 159 16.66 10.94 20.03
N GLY A 160 15.98 11.78 19.25
CA GLY A 160 15.17 12.89 19.76
C GLY A 160 14.00 12.43 20.64
N ALA A 161 13.40 11.27 20.36
CA ALA A 161 12.41 10.67 21.24
C ALA A 161 13.01 10.29 22.61
N GLY A 162 14.21 9.69 22.62
CA GLY A 162 14.93 9.34 23.84
C GLY A 162 15.28 10.55 24.72
N GLU A 163 15.70 11.66 24.09
CA GLU A 163 15.92 12.93 24.79
C GLU A 163 14.62 13.49 25.37
N CYS A 164 13.53 13.49 24.60
CA CYS A 164 12.23 13.94 25.07
C CYS A 164 11.72 13.11 26.25
N PHE A 165 11.93 11.80 26.20
CA PHE A 165 11.58 10.89 27.29
C PHE A 165 12.36 11.21 28.57
N SER A 166 13.68 11.40 28.45
CA SER A 166 14.57 11.71 29.59
C SER A 166 14.25 13.05 30.25
N ASN A 167 13.70 14.00 29.49
CA ASN A 167 13.28 15.31 29.97
C ASN A 167 11.77 15.38 30.31
N GLU A 168 11.09 14.24 30.44
CA GLU A 168 9.66 14.13 30.76
C GLU A 168 8.70 14.84 29.76
N LYS A 169 9.18 15.12 28.54
CA LYS A 169 8.40 15.72 27.44
C LYS A 169 7.63 14.65 26.66
N PHE A 170 6.73 13.94 27.36
CA PHE A 170 6.09 12.73 26.82
C PHE A 170 5.27 12.97 25.53
N ASN A 171 4.56 14.10 25.41
CA ASN A 171 3.79 14.38 24.20
C ASN A 171 4.68 14.51 22.95
N VAL A 172 5.82 15.20 23.09
CA VAL A 172 6.79 15.35 22.00
C VAL A 172 7.49 14.02 21.72
N CYS A 173 7.80 13.23 22.76
CA CYS A 173 8.34 11.88 22.62
C CYS A 173 7.44 11.00 21.74
N VAL A 174 6.12 10.97 22.00
CA VAL A 174 5.19 10.15 21.20
C VAL A 174 5.08 10.67 19.76
N PHE A 175 5.16 11.99 19.53
CA PHE A 175 5.23 12.55 18.18
C PHE A 175 6.50 12.11 17.43
N MET A 176 7.66 12.14 18.09
CA MET A 176 8.91 11.67 17.49
C MET A 176 8.85 10.17 17.17
N LEU A 177 8.29 9.34 18.06
CA LEU A 177 8.07 7.92 17.80
C LEU A 177 7.14 7.67 16.61
N HIS A 178 6.12 8.52 16.40
CA HIS A 178 5.28 8.44 15.21
C HIS A 178 6.11 8.63 13.94
N GLN A 179 6.98 9.65 13.95
CA GLN A 179 7.87 9.91 12.81
C GLN A 179 8.87 8.77 12.58
N VAL A 180 9.38 8.11 13.61
CA VAL A 180 10.21 6.89 13.45
C VAL A 180 9.45 5.84 12.63
N VAL A 181 8.22 5.50 13.04
CA VAL A 181 7.41 4.48 12.35
C VAL A 181 7.07 4.92 10.92
N GLU A 182 6.70 6.20 10.72
CA GLU A 182 6.41 6.76 9.39
C GLU A 182 7.61 6.62 8.45
N GLN A 183 8.80 7.07 8.89
CA GLN A 183 10.02 7.03 8.10
C GLN A 183 10.46 5.59 7.80
N SER A 184 10.34 4.68 8.76
CA SER A 184 10.63 3.26 8.55
C SER A 184 9.69 2.62 7.52
N CYS A 185 8.38 2.89 7.58
CA CYS A 185 7.44 2.38 6.58
C CYS A 185 7.72 2.94 5.19
N ILE A 186 7.95 4.26 5.08
CA ILE A 186 8.31 4.90 3.81
C ILE A 186 9.61 4.30 3.24
N ALA A 187 10.61 4.06 4.08
CA ALA A 187 11.87 3.41 3.67
C ALA A 187 11.60 2.01 3.08
N MET A 188 10.82 1.19 3.77
CA MET A 188 10.47 -0.15 3.29
C MET A 188 9.71 -0.10 1.96
N ILE A 189 8.70 0.75 1.84
CA ILE A 189 7.93 0.91 0.58
C ILE A 189 8.85 1.34 -0.57
N ARG A 190 9.76 2.28 -0.33
CA ARG A 190 10.74 2.73 -1.32
C ARG A 190 11.72 1.65 -1.73
N VAL A 191 12.17 0.81 -0.80
CA VAL A 191 13.18 -0.23 -1.05
C VAL A 191 12.55 -1.47 -1.70
N PHE A 192 11.40 -1.92 -1.23
CA PHE A 192 10.76 -3.16 -1.69
C PHE A 192 9.85 -2.94 -2.89
N MET A 193 9.12 -1.83 -2.97
CA MET A 193 8.22 -1.55 -4.09
C MET A 193 8.80 -0.57 -5.10
N ALA A 194 9.77 0.28 -4.72
CA ALA A 194 10.15 1.48 -5.48
C ALA A 194 9.01 2.49 -5.67
N TYR A 195 8.01 2.44 -4.79
CA TYR A 195 6.84 3.30 -4.83
C TYR A 195 7.06 4.58 -4.00
N ARG A 196 6.64 5.72 -4.54
CA ARG A 196 6.52 6.98 -3.80
C ARG A 196 5.14 7.06 -3.18
N SER A 197 5.07 6.83 -1.87
CA SER A 197 3.88 7.18 -1.09
C SER A 197 3.96 8.63 -0.66
N ASP A 198 2.94 9.43 -0.98
CA ASP A 198 2.70 10.74 -0.37
C ASP A 198 1.67 10.62 0.79
N ILE A 199 1.39 9.39 1.23
CA ILE A 199 0.51 9.09 2.37
C ILE A 199 1.33 9.13 3.66
N HIS A 200 0.84 9.89 4.65
CA HIS A 200 1.44 10.01 5.98
C HIS A 200 0.68 9.25 7.07
N HIS A 201 -0.50 8.70 6.75
CA HIS A 201 -1.29 7.93 7.72
C HIS A 201 -0.66 6.56 7.97
N LEU A 202 -0.16 6.29 9.19
CA LEU A 202 0.57 5.04 9.50
C LEU A 202 -0.22 3.79 9.16
N GLY A 203 -1.53 3.76 9.44
CA GLY A 203 -2.37 2.60 9.10
C GLY A 203 -2.37 2.29 7.61
N ARG A 204 -2.36 3.32 6.75
CA ARG A 204 -2.33 3.15 5.28
C ARG A 204 -0.93 2.77 4.81
N LEU A 205 0.11 3.30 5.44
CA LEU A 205 1.49 2.89 5.18
C LEU A 205 1.69 1.41 5.53
N LEU A 206 1.17 0.94 6.67
CA LEU A 206 1.19 -0.47 7.05
C LEU A 206 0.43 -1.35 6.07
N ASP A 207 -0.71 -0.88 5.55
CA ASP A 207 -1.45 -1.60 4.51
C ASP A 207 -0.65 -1.78 3.23
N ILE A 208 0.12 -0.76 2.82
CA ILE A 208 1.03 -0.86 1.67
C ILE A 208 2.19 -1.80 2.00
N CYS A 209 2.76 -1.73 3.21
CA CYS A 209 3.82 -2.64 3.64
C CYS A 209 3.38 -4.11 3.59
N ALA A 210 2.13 -4.39 4.00
CA ALA A 210 1.53 -5.71 3.94
C ALA A 210 1.61 -6.34 2.54
N CYS A 211 1.65 -5.54 1.46
CA CYS A 211 1.79 -6.02 0.09
C CYS A 211 3.08 -6.85 -0.14
N PHE A 212 4.13 -6.63 0.67
CA PHE A 212 5.40 -7.36 0.57
C PHE A 212 5.84 -8.01 1.90
N SER A 213 5.28 -7.60 3.05
CA SER A 213 5.56 -8.24 4.35
C SER A 213 4.49 -7.87 5.39
N GLU A 214 3.94 -8.87 6.08
CA GLU A 214 3.05 -8.69 7.24
C GLU A 214 3.78 -8.31 8.53
N GLN A 215 5.12 -8.47 8.58
CA GLN A 215 5.89 -8.28 9.81
C GLN A 215 5.74 -6.90 10.46
N PRO A 216 5.72 -5.77 9.71
CA PRO A 216 5.49 -4.45 10.32
C PRO A 216 4.11 -4.36 10.99
N ARG A 217 3.10 -4.99 10.38
CA ARG A 217 1.74 -5.02 10.90
C ARG A 217 1.66 -5.90 12.15
N GLU A 218 2.28 -7.07 12.14
CA GLU A 218 2.35 -7.96 13.31
C GLU A 218 3.06 -7.28 14.48
N LEU A 219 4.17 -6.58 14.21
CA LEU A 219 4.91 -5.84 15.23
C LEU A 219 4.04 -4.76 15.90
N LEU A 220 3.32 -3.97 15.10
CA LEU A 220 2.59 -2.80 15.60
C LEU A 220 1.14 -3.08 16.01
N LEU A 221 0.53 -4.16 15.51
CA LEU A 221 -0.90 -4.47 15.70
C LEU A 221 -1.17 -5.91 16.13
N GLY A 222 -0.14 -6.74 16.35
CA GLY A 222 -0.28 -8.18 16.61
C GLY A 222 -1.05 -8.52 17.88
N THR A 223 -0.88 -7.74 18.94
CA THR A 223 -1.54 -7.94 20.25
C THR A 223 -2.59 -6.85 20.53
N PRO A 224 -3.58 -7.10 21.41
CA PRO A 224 -4.51 -6.06 21.85
C PRO A 224 -3.80 -4.83 22.43
N GLU A 225 -2.71 -5.07 23.16
CA GLU A 225 -1.90 -3.99 23.74
C GLU A 225 -1.16 -3.19 22.65
N ASN A 226 -0.57 -3.86 21.66
CA ASN A 226 0.08 -3.16 20.55
C ASN A 226 -0.93 -2.29 19.78
N ARG A 227 -2.16 -2.78 19.55
CA ARG A 227 -3.23 -1.98 18.93
C ARG A 227 -3.57 -0.73 19.75
N ARG A 228 -3.73 -0.87 21.07
CA ARG A 228 -3.96 0.25 21.98
C ARG A 228 -2.82 1.27 21.94
N LEU A 229 -1.58 0.83 21.90
CA LEU A 229 -0.40 1.71 21.78
C LEU A 229 -0.32 2.38 20.40
N PHE A 230 -0.66 1.66 19.34
CA PHE A 230 -0.71 2.21 17.98
C PHE A 230 -1.78 3.30 17.85
N GLU A 231 -2.95 3.13 18.47
CA GLU A 231 -3.98 4.18 18.52
C GLU A 231 -3.46 5.45 19.21
N LYS A 232 -2.70 5.31 20.31
CA LYS A 232 -2.04 6.46 20.95
C LYS A 232 -1.03 7.14 20.03
N LEU A 233 -0.24 6.34 19.30
CA LEU A 233 0.73 6.83 18.32
C LEU A 233 0.05 7.58 17.17
N MET A 234 -1.10 7.11 16.71
CA MET A 234 -1.90 7.78 15.67
C MET A 234 -2.49 9.10 16.16
N ASN A 235 -3.03 9.11 17.38
CA ASN A 235 -3.70 10.29 17.95
C ASN A 235 -2.73 11.42 18.31
N SER A 236 -1.46 11.12 18.61
CA SER A 236 -0.45 12.13 18.94
C SER A 236 -0.17 13.10 17.79
N TYR A 237 -0.22 12.61 16.55
CA TYR A 237 -0.01 13.42 15.35
C TYR A 237 -1.12 14.47 15.17
N SER A 238 -2.37 14.07 15.37
CA SER A 238 -3.53 14.96 15.31
C SER A 238 -3.50 15.98 16.45
N HIS A 239 -3.13 15.56 17.66
CA HIS A 239 -3.06 16.46 18.81
C HIS A 239 -1.93 17.49 18.69
N ALA A 240 -0.76 17.11 18.16
CA ALA A 240 0.37 18.03 18.01
C ALA A 240 0.19 19.07 16.89
N ARG A 241 -0.74 18.86 15.95
CA ARG A 241 -1.04 19.80 14.85
C ARG A 241 -2.22 20.73 15.11
N TYR A 242 -3.21 20.29 15.90
CA TYR A 242 -4.49 20.98 16.05
C TYR A 242 -4.80 21.43 17.49
N LYS A 243 -3.89 21.20 18.45
CA LYS A 243 -3.97 21.76 19.80
C LYS A 243 -2.68 22.47 20.20
#